data_AF-A0A9E3SWZ0-F1
#
_entry.id   AF-A0A9E3SWZ0-F1
#
_cell.length_a   1.000
_cell.length_b   1.000
_cell.length_c   1.000
_cell.angle_alpha   90.00
_cell.angle_beta   90.00
_cell.angle_gamma   90.00
#
_symmetry.space_group_name_H-M   'P 1'
#
loop_
_entity.id
_entity.type
_entity.pdbx_description
1 polymer ?
#
loop_
_entity_poly.entity_id
_entity_poly.type
_entity_poly.pdbx_seq_one_letter_code
_entity_poly.pdbx_strand_id
1 'polypeptide(L)'
;MYFPLAFTTLTLISIRPWVLDRGFYERIVNNERLYEAVLTDELPNRINNEMFTVVEQLPVSALSNALREVVTPDYLQAQALNVIDKVFDYIDGRERTFELSIDITPIKAALIGDERMAFAAALAAGLPLCDGGQQSIAPGGRLTRCITAESSIEAAAEQIAAALPAVLEAAPDHIVINDETPYVRMNGYDYAWFLGSSVHTALDVAILMMIATGLGVGFVGAYLGGDDPRGRLKWLSSALFAPSSLFLVAGLILISPLIGGPISGGLSSARWGAQYSESFREAVADVIVPVVQQIGSGILLTGIIACLISLALLIWRWTTPIQEQRSPRMVQVPAKNS
;
A
#
# COMPACT_ATOMS: atom_id res chain seq x y z
N MET A 1 -20.25 19.16 -15.93
CA MET A 1 -20.31 17.70 -15.67
C MET A 1 -19.21 16.91 -16.38
N TYR A 2 -18.73 17.31 -17.56
CA TYR A 2 -17.61 16.62 -18.24
C TYR A 2 -16.28 16.67 -17.48
N PHE A 3 -15.90 17.84 -16.94
CA PHE A 3 -14.64 18.01 -16.23
C PHE A 3 -14.39 16.96 -15.12
N PRO A 4 -15.30 16.74 -14.14
CA PRO A 4 -15.08 15.73 -13.11
C PRO A 4 -15.00 14.31 -13.69
N LEU A 5 -15.78 13.97 -14.73
CA LEU A 5 -15.68 12.66 -15.38
C LEU A 5 -14.33 12.45 -16.07
N ALA A 6 -13.85 13.46 -16.80
CA ALA A 6 -12.54 13.41 -17.44
C ALA A 6 -11.43 13.29 -16.38
N PHE A 7 -11.51 14.06 -15.29
CA PHE A 7 -10.57 13.99 -14.18
C PHE A 7 -10.54 12.58 -13.55
N THR A 8 -11.69 12.03 -13.18
CA THR A 8 -11.78 10.67 -12.61
C THR A 8 -11.27 9.61 -13.59
N THR A 9 -11.56 9.75 -14.88
CA THR A 9 -11.06 8.83 -15.91
C THR A 9 -9.53 8.86 -16.00
N LEU A 10 -8.94 10.05 -16.02
CA LEU A 10 -7.48 10.20 -16.00
C LEU A 10 -6.87 9.66 -14.70
N THR A 11 -7.53 9.86 -13.54
CA THR A 11 -7.08 9.26 -12.27
C THR A 11 -7.03 7.74 -12.37
N LEU A 12 -8.13 7.11 -12.80
CA LEU A 12 -8.20 5.65 -12.90
C LEU A 12 -7.15 5.09 -13.88
N ILE A 13 -6.94 5.74 -15.03
CA ILE A 13 -5.90 5.35 -15.99
C ILE A 13 -4.50 5.50 -15.38
N SER A 14 -4.26 6.57 -14.60
CA SER A 14 -2.95 6.84 -14.01
C SER A 14 -2.58 5.89 -12.87
N ILE A 15 -3.57 5.38 -12.12
CA ILE A 15 -3.31 4.46 -10.99
C ILE A 15 -3.18 3.00 -11.43
N ARG A 16 -3.85 2.63 -12.53
CA ARG A 16 -3.90 1.26 -13.07
C ARG A 16 -2.54 0.56 -13.14
N PRO A 17 -1.43 1.19 -13.61
CA PRO A 17 -0.17 0.49 -13.81
C PRO A 17 0.54 0.05 -12.53
N TRP A 18 0.16 0.58 -11.36
CA TRP A 18 0.87 0.30 -10.10
C TRP A 18 -0.05 -0.22 -9.00
N VAL A 19 -1.33 0.20 -8.96
CA VAL A 19 -2.24 -0.15 -7.86
C VAL A 19 -2.52 -1.65 -7.75
N LEU A 20 -2.38 -2.37 -8.87
CA LEU A 20 -2.49 -3.83 -8.92
C LEU A 20 -1.21 -4.48 -9.47
N ASP A 21 -0.05 -3.80 -9.43
CA ASP A 21 1.21 -4.42 -9.86
C ASP A 21 1.87 -5.14 -8.69
N ARG A 22 1.76 -6.47 -8.64
CA ARG A 22 2.41 -7.29 -7.61
C ARG A 22 3.90 -6.98 -7.49
N GLY A 23 4.60 -6.88 -8.63
CA GLY A 23 6.03 -6.61 -8.66
C GLY A 23 6.39 -5.23 -8.09
N PHE A 24 5.48 -4.26 -8.15
CA PHE A 24 5.68 -2.96 -7.52
C PHE A 24 5.73 -3.06 -5.99
N TYR A 25 4.81 -3.80 -5.38
CA TYR A 25 4.80 -4.01 -3.94
C TYR A 25 5.93 -4.93 -3.47
N GLU A 26 6.26 -5.96 -4.25
CA GLU A 26 7.45 -6.80 -4.00
C GLU A 26 8.73 -5.95 -3.97
N ARG A 27 8.94 -5.05 -4.94
CA ARG A 27 10.12 -4.15 -4.94
C ARG A 27 10.17 -3.24 -3.72
N ILE A 28 9.01 -2.79 -3.23
CA ILE A 28 8.90 -1.96 -2.03
C ILE A 28 9.34 -2.74 -0.79
N VAL A 29 8.79 -3.94 -0.60
CA VAL A 29 9.10 -4.76 0.57
C VAL A 29 10.48 -5.37 0.47
N ASN A 30 11.03 -5.62 -0.72
CA ASN A 30 12.36 -6.21 -0.89
C ASN A 30 13.55 -5.27 -0.52
N ASN A 31 13.30 -4.18 0.22
CA ASN A 31 14.33 -3.27 0.68
C ASN A 31 14.92 -3.74 2.02
N GLU A 32 16.09 -4.36 2.00
CA GLU A 32 16.80 -4.88 3.19
C GLU A 32 16.95 -3.83 4.30
N ARG A 33 17.22 -2.57 3.94
CA ARG A 33 17.40 -1.46 4.91
C ARG A 33 16.16 -1.22 5.76
N LEU A 34 14.98 -1.49 5.22
CA LEU A 34 13.73 -1.35 5.97
C LEU A 34 13.72 -2.31 7.16
N TYR A 35 14.15 -3.56 6.94
CA TYR A 35 14.15 -4.59 7.98
C TYR A 35 15.29 -4.40 8.98
N GLU A 36 16.47 -3.99 8.52
CA GLU A 36 17.57 -3.60 9.40
C GLU A 36 17.16 -2.44 10.31
N ALA A 37 16.52 -1.41 9.75
CA ALA A 37 16.03 -0.28 10.52
C ALA A 37 14.93 -0.69 11.51
N VAL A 38 14.00 -1.56 11.09
CA VAL A 38 12.96 -2.11 11.96
C VAL A 38 13.55 -2.90 13.12
N LEU A 39 14.58 -3.73 12.88
CA LEU A 39 15.23 -4.54 13.91
C LEU A 39 16.11 -3.71 14.85
N THR A 40 16.76 -2.66 14.35
CA THR A 40 17.60 -1.78 15.16
C THR A 40 16.77 -0.82 16.03
N ASP A 41 15.65 -0.31 15.51
CA ASP A 41 14.74 0.54 16.26
C ASP A 41 13.99 -0.25 17.34
N GLU A 42 13.58 0.40 18.42
CA GLU A 42 12.83 -0.22 19.52
C GLU A 42 11.38 -0.60 19.11
N LEU A 43 11.24 -1.49 18.12
CA LEU A 43 10.13 -2.44 17.88
C LEU A 43 9.31 -2.79 19.14
N PRO A 44 9.93 -3.03 20.32
CA PRO A 44 9.20 -3.38 21.52
C PRO A 44 8.07 -2.41 21.83
N ASN A 45 8.28 -1.10 21.92
CA ASN A 45 7.27 -0.23 22.56
C ASN A 45 5.85 -0.25 21.94
N ARG A 46 5.66 -0.74 20.70
CA ARG A 46 4.35 -0.87 20.03
C ARG A 46 3.76 -2.27 19.96
N ILE A 47 4.52 -3.28 19.53
CA ILE A 47 3.99 -4.66 19.44
C ILE A 47 3.57 -5.15 20.84
N ASN A 48 4.22 -4.60 21.87
CA ASN A 48 4.02 -4.95 23.27
C ASN A 48 2.62 -4.66 23.82
N ASN A 49 1.89 -3.66 23.30
CA ASN A 49 0.61 -3.26 23.89
C ASN A 49 -0.59 -4.07 23.36
N GLU A 50 -0.47 -4.72 22.20
CA GLU A 50 -1.61 -5.34 21.52
C GLU A 50 -1.47 -6.86 21.34
N MET A 51 -0.25 -7.39 21.17
CA MET A 51 -0.08 -8.79 20.70
C MET A 51 0.23 -9.80 21.81
N PHE A 52 0.61 -9.36 23.03
CA PHE A 52 1.18 -10.24 24.05
C PHE A 52 0.41 -10.29 25.38
N THR A 53 -0.93 -10.26 25.34
CA THR A 53 -1.76 -10.59 26.52
C THR A 53 -1.54 -12.05 26.99
N VAL A 54 -1.07 -12.95 26.12
CA VAL A 54 -0.83 -14.36 26.49
C VAL A 54 0.55 -14.59 27.12
N VAL A 55 1.54 -13.72 26.88
CA VAL A 55 2.89 -13.78 27.48
C VAL A 55 2.99 -12.81 28.67
N GLU A 56 1.86 -12.61 29.35
CA GLU A 56 1.46 -11.50 30.21
C GLU A 56 2.41 -11.08 31.35
N GLN A 57 3.56 -11.73 31.50
CA GLN A 57 4.45 -11.56 32.65
C GLN A 57 5.95 -11.67 32.32
N LEU A 58 6.33 -11.74 31.03
CA LEU A 58 7.72 -11.46 30.64
C LEU A 58 7.87 -9.97 30.33
N PRO A 59 8.97 -9.31 30.79
CA PRO A 59 9.28 -7.96 30.39
C PRO A 59 9.46 -7.92 28.88
N VAL A 60 8.63 -7.16 28.20
CA VAL A 60 8.56 -7.28 26.74
C VAL A 60 9.79 -6.68 26.05
N SER A 61 10.50 -5.76 26.70
CA SER A 61 11.83 -5.32 26.29
C SER A 61 12.86 -6.47 26.30
N ALA A 62 12.82 -7.35 27.31
CA ALA A 62 13.69 -8.52 27.40
C ALA A 62 13.39 -9.52 26.29
N LEU A 63 12.10 -9.81 26.07
CA LEU A 63 11.66 -10.70 25.00
C LEU A 63 12.05 -10.16 23.62
N SER A 64 11.85 -8.87 23.37
CA SER A 64 12.22 -8.28 22.10
C SER A 64 13.74 -8.30 21.86
N ASN A 65 14.54 -8.03 22.89
CA ASN A 65 15.99 -8.11 22.77
C ASN A 65 16.45 -9.55 22.47
N ALA A 66 15.83 -10.53 23.12
CA ALA A 66 16.11 -11.94 22.83
C ALA A 66 15.67 -12.34 21.42
N LEU A 67 14.48 -11.91 20.97
CA LEU A 67 13.97 -12.21 19.64
C LEU A 67 14.87 -11.66 18.53
N ARG A 68 15.60 -10.56 18.75
CA ARG A 68 16.56 -10.03 17.78
C ARG A 68 17.73 -10.97 17.49
N GLU A 69 18.02 -11.91 18.39
CA GLU A 69 19.05 -12.92 18.15
C GLU A 69 18.61 -13.99 17.14
N VAL A 70 17.30 -14.11 16.89
CA VAL A 70 16.71 -15.19 16.08
C VAL A 70 15.93 -14.67 14.87
N VAL A 71 15.31 -13.50 15.00
CA VAL A 71 14.54 -12.86 13.94
C VAL A 71 15.49 -12.07 13.05
N THR A 72 15.85 -12.66 11.93
CA THR A 72 16.74 -12.05 10.94
C THR A 72 15.99 -11.09 10.01
N PRO A 73 16.69 -10.12 9.37
CA PRO A 73 16.12 -9.30 8.31
C PRO A 73 15.49 -10.14 7.18
N ASP A 74 16.18 -11.20 6.77
CA ASP A 74 15.74 -12.12 5.71
C ASP A 74 14.41 -12.80 6.03
N TYR A 75 14.22 -13.19 7.30
CA TYR A 75 12.96 -13.77 7.75
C TYR A 75 11.82 -12.74 7.63
N LEU A 76 12.02 -11.51 8.10
CA LEU A 76 11.00 -10.46 8.02
C LEU A 76 10.67 -10.10 6.56
N GLN A 77 11.67 -10.09 5.69
CA GLN A 77 11.50 -9.90 4.25
C GLN A 77 10.68 -11.02 3.63
N ALA A 78 11.00 -12.28 3.92
CA ALA A 78 10.28 -13.44 3.42
C ALA A 78 8.81 -13.44 3.87
N GLN A 79 8.55 -13.09 5.14
CA GLN A 79 7.18 -12.94 5.65
C GLN A 79 6.44 -11.81 4.92
N ALA A 80 7.05 -10.64 4.76
CA ALA A 80 6.42 -9.52 4.06
C ALA A 80 6.10 -9.87 2.58
N LEU A 81 7.00 -10.54 1.88
CA LEU A 81 6.76 -11.04 0.52
C LEU A 81 5.60 -12.03 0.49
N ASN A 82 5.54 -12.98 1.43
CA ASN A 82 4.42 -13.92 1.54
C ASN A 82 3.08 -13.20 1.76
N VAL A 83 3.06 -12.14 2.57
CA VAL A 83 1.88 -11.30 2.77
C VAL A 83 1.44 -10.64 1.46
N ILE A 84 2.37 -10.03 0.71
CA ILE A 84 2.07 -9.42 -0.59
C ILE A 84 1.52 -10.47 -1.56
N ASP A 85 2.16 -11.64 -1.65
CA ASP A 85 1.71 -12.73 -2.51
C ASP A 85 0.29 -13.18 -2.16
N LYS A 86 -0.01 -13.42 -0.87
CA LYS A 86 -1.36 -13.79 -0.42
C LYS A 86 -2.40 -12.72 -0.74
N VAL A 87 -2.08 -11.44 -0.52
CA VAL A 87 -2.97 -10.33 -0.87
C VAL A 87 -3.27 -10.35 -2.37
N PHE A 88 -2.26 -10.50 -3.21
CA PHE A 88 -2.45 -10.51 -4.66
C PHE A 88 -3.11 -11.79 -5.17
N ASP A 89 -2.83 -12.95 -4.59
CA ASP A 89 -3.50 -14.20 -4.93
C ASP A 89 -4.98 -14.16 -4.55
N TYR A 90 -5.33 -13.48 -3.45
CA TYR A 90 -6.73 -13.20 -3.10
C TYR A 90 -7.39 -12.20 -4.07
N ILE A 91 -6.73 -11.07 -4.39
CA ILE A 91 -7.23 -10.06 -5.36
C ILE A 91 -7.40 -10.65 -6.77
N ASP A 92 -6.48 -11.53 -7.18
CA ASP A 92 -6.54 -12.23 -8.46
C ASP A 92 -7.60 -13.35 -8.49
N GLY A 93 -8.21 -13.67 -7.35
CA GLY A 93 -9.18 -14.74 -7.20
C GLY A 93 -8.59 -16.15 -7.25
N ARG A 94 -7.26 -16.29 -7.08
CA ARG A 94 -6.57 -17.58 -6.95
C ARG A 94 -6.86 -18.23 -5.60
N GLU A 95 -6.94 -17.41 -4.55
CA GLU A 95 -7.39 -17.83 -3.22
C GLU A 95 -8.80 -17.31 -2.90
N ARG A 96 -9.62 -18.14 -2.25
CA ARG A 96 -11.01 -17.79 -1.88
C ARG A 96 -11.13 -17.14 -0.52
N THR A 97 -10.14 -17.37 0.33
CA THR A 97 -10.11 -16.97 1.72
C THR A 97 -8.85 -16.18 1.93
N PHE A 98 -8.98 -14.95 2.42
CA PHE A 98 -7.82 -14.16 2.81
C PHE A 98 -7.47 -14.49 4.27
N GLU A 99 -6.49 -15.38 4.45
CA GLU A 99 -5.95 -15.74 5.76
C GLU A 99 -4.50 -15.28 5.87
N LEU A 100 -4.33 -14.16 6.55
CA LEU A 100 -3.02 -13.60 6.83
C LEU A 100 -2.42 -14.34 8.03
N SER A 101 -1.33 -15.05 7.78
CA SER A 101 -0.64 -15.84 8.81
C SER A 101 0.85 -15.55 8.77
N ILE A 102 1.49 -15.49 9.93
CA ILE A 102 2.95 -15.43 10.07
C ILE A 102 3.42 -16.86 10.32
N ASP A 103 4.36 -17.34 9.52
CA ASP A 103 4.99 -18.65 9.74
C ASP A 103 6.14 -18.53 10.73
N ILE A 104 5.95 -19.05 11.94
CA ILE A 104 6.96 -19.01 13.00
C ILE A 104 7.85 -20.26 13.02
N THR A 105 7.66 -21.20 12.10
CA THR A 105 8.46 -22.42 12.00
C THR A 105 9.97 -22.13 11.96
N PRO A 106 10.48 -21.16 11.17
CA PRO A 106 11.91 -20.84 11.15
C PRO A 106 12.43 -20.36 12.51
N ILE A 107 11.64 -19.55 13.22
CA ILE A 107 11.96 -19.06 14.56
C ILE A 107 11.99 -20.24 15.55
N LYS A 108 10.99 -21.13 15.50
CA LYS A 108 10.96 -22.33 16.36
C LYS A 108 12.18 -23.22 16.12
N ALA A 109 12.55 -23.44 14.86
CA ALA A 109 13.72 -24.25 14.50
C ALA A 109 15.02 -23.65 15.05
N ALA A 110 15.21 -22.33 14.89
CA ALA A 110 16.34 -21.61 15.44
C ALA A 110 16.42 -21.68 16.97
N LEU A 111 15.30 -21.49 17.66
CA LEU A 111 15.21 -21.58 19.12
C LEU A 111 15.40 -23.01 19.67
N ILE A 112 15.25 -24.05 18.85
CA ILE A 112 15.58 -25.44 19.21
C ILE A 112 17.05 -25.76 18.91
N GLY A 113 17.62 -25.11 17.90
CA GLY A 113 18.98 -25.31 17.41
C GLY A 113 20.05 -24.53 18.16
N ASP A 114 21.04 -24.05 17.39
CA ASP A 114 22.27 -23.47 17.92
C ASP A 114 22.06 -22.07 18.55
N GLU A 115 21.05 -21.32 18.08
CA GLU A 115 20.73 -19.97 18.55
C GLU A 115 20.01 -19.95 19.90
N ARG A 116 19.53 -21.12 20.36
CA ARG A 116 18.81 -21.30 21.62
C ARG A 116 19.49 -20.66 22.83
N MET A 117 20.80 -20.89 22.99
CA MET A 117 21.54 -20.38 24.13
C MET A 117 21.75 -18.86 24.06
N ALA A 118 21.98 -18.31 22.86
CA ALA A 118 22.11 -16.87 22.66
C ALA A 118 20.79 -16.16 22.99
N PHE A 119 19.66 -16.68 22.47
CA PHE A 119 18.32 -16.20 22.82
C PHE A 119 18.08 -16.26 24.33
N ALA A 120 18.36 -17.39 24.98
CA ALA A 120 18.11 -17.57 26.40
C ALA A 120 18.97 -16.65 27.27
N ALA A 121 20.23 -16.42 26.89
CA ALA A 121 21.13 -15.48 27.56
C ALA A 121 20.66 -14.03 27.41
N ALA A 122 20.27 -13.62 26.20
CA ALA A 122 19.71 -12.29 25.95
C ALA A 122 18.40 -12.06 26.71
N LEU A 123 17.53 -13.09 26.78
CA LEU A 123 16.30 -13.02 27.55
C LEU A 123 16.61 -12.87 29.04
N ALA A 124 17.47 -13.74 29.60
CA ALA A 124 17.88 -13.70 31.00
C ALA A 124 18.47 -12.33 31.38
N ALA A 125 19.36 -11.78 30.56
CA ALA A 125 19.97 -10.47 30.81
C ALA A 125 18.97 -9.31 30.88
N GLY A 126 17.81 -9.44 30.22
CA GLY A 126 16.74 -8.45 30.26
C GLY A 126 15.71 -8.66 31.39
N LEU A 127 15.76 -9.78 32.12
CA LEU A 127 14.79 -10.06 33.18
C LEU A 127 15.08 -9.20 34.44
N PRO A 128 14.04 -8.63 35.09
CA PRO A 128 14.20 -7.91 36.35
C PRO A 128 14.52 -8.86 37.50
N LEU A 129 15.00 -8.30 38.61
CA LEU A 129 15.10 -9.03 39.88
C LEU A 129 13.70 -9.32 40.44
N CYS A 130 13.51 -10.49 41.03
CA CYS A 130 12.24 -10.86 41.66
C CYS A 130 11.96 -9.98 42.88
N ASP A 131 10.70 -9.52 43.01
CA ASP A 131 10.23 -8.88 44.23
C ASP A 131 10.10 -9.90 45.37
N GLY A 132 10.13 -9.41 46.62
CA GLY A 132 10.05 -10.25 47.82
C GLY A 132 8.79 -11.14 47.83
N GLY A 133 8.97 -12.45 47.72
CA GLY A 133 7.88 -13.44 47.70
C GLY A 133 7.29 -13.73 46.32
N GLN A 134 7.79 -13.11 45.26
CA GLN A 134 7.42 -13.45 43.88
C GLN A 134 8.08 -14.78 43.47
N GLN A 135 7.31 -15.66 42.83
CA GLN A 135 7.86 -16.89 42.25
C GLN A 135 8.63 -16.57 40.96
N SER A 136 9.84 -17.12 40.83
CA SER A 136 10.69 -16.91 39.64
C SER A 136 10.13 -17.57 38.38
N ILE A 137 9.25 -18.57 38.53
CA ILE A 137 8.64 -19.32 37.43
C ILE A 137 7.21 -18.86 37.22
N ALA A 138 6.81 -18.73 35.95
CA ALA A 138 5.43 -18.45 35.57
C ALA A 138 4.40 -19.43 36.14
N PRO A 139 3.17 -19.03 36.53
CA PRO A 139 2.02 -19.93 36.61
C PRO A 139 1.85 -20.65 35.27
N GLY A 140 1.85 -21.98 35.30
CA GLY A 140 1.94 -22.82 34.10
C GLY A 140 3.35 -23.35 33.79
N GLY A 141 4.37 -22.85 34.49
CA GLY A 141 5.52 -23.64 34.93
C GLY A 141 6.66 -23.90 33.96
N ARG A 142 6.86 -23.08 32.91
CA ARG A 142 7.92 -23.37 31.93
C ARG A 142 8.97 -22.28 31.73
N LEU A 143 8.68 -21.01 31.98
CA LEU A 143 9.66 -19.94 31.76
C LEU A 143 9.93 -19.13 33.03
N THR A 144 11.20 -18.79 33.23
CA THR A 144 11.68 -17.88 34.27
C THR A 144 11.28 -16.45 33.92
N ARG A 145 10.68 -15.72 34.87
CA ARG A 145 10.16 -14.36 34.67
C ARG A 145 10.96 -13.27 35.35
N CYS A 146 11.67 -13.64 36.40
CA CYS A 146 12.54 -12.75 37.15
C CYS A 146 13.72 -13.56 37.69
N ILE A 147 14.83 -12.87 37.91
CA ILE A 147 16.06 -13.46 38.45
C ILE A 147 16.05 -13.31 39.96
N THR A 148 16.31 -14.40 40.69
CA THR A 148 16.46 -14.33 42.16
C THR A 148 17.82 -13.73 42.52
N ALA A 149 17.94 -13.06 43.67
CA ALA A 149 19.20 -12.45 44.10
C ALA A 149 20.37 -13.45 44.22
N GLU A 150 20.07 -14.74 44.35
CA GLU A 150 21.05 -15.82 44.50
C GLU A 150 21.43 -16.49 43.16
N SER A 151 20.62 -16.32 42.11
CA SER A 151 20.83 -16.95 40.80
C SER A 151 21.65 -16.04 39.88
N SER A 152 22.67 -16.59 39.22
CA SER A 152 23.39 -15.88 38.17
C SER A 152 22.58 -15.80 36.87
N ILE A 153 22.93 -14.86 35.99
CA ILE A 153 22.29 -14.70 34.67
C ILE A 153 22.48 -15.96 33.82
N GLU A 154 23.66 -16.59 33.92
CA GLU A 154 24.00 -17.82 33.21
C GLU A 154 23.12 -18.99 33.65
N ALA A 155 22.90 -19.14 34.96
CA ALA A 155 22.00 -20.16 35.49
C ALA A 155 20.55 -19.96 35.02
N ALA A 156 20.09 -18.70 34.95
CA ALA A 156 18.78 -18.37 34.41
C ALA A 156 18.69 -18.68 32.90
N ALA A 157 19.74 -18.38 32.13
CA ALA A 157 19.81 -18.68 30.70
C ALA A 157 19.76 -20.19 30.44
N GLU A 158 20.51 -21.00 31.19
CA GLU A 158 20.46 -22.47 31.09
C GLU A 158 19.06 -23.01 31.39
N GLN A 159 18.40 -22.48 32.42
CA GLN A 159 17.03 -22.87 32.77
C GLN A 159 16.03 -22.52 31.66
N ILE A 160 16.11 -21.31 31.11
CA ILE A 160 15.27 -20.86 29.99
C ILE A 160 15.51 -21.76 28.77
N ALA A 161 16.77 -22.00 28.39
CA ALA A 161 17.13 -22.83 27.25
C ALA A 161 16.64 -24.28 27.40
N ALA A 162 16.72 -24.85 28.60
CA ALA A 162 16.25 -26.20 28.89
C ALA A 162 14.73 -26.34 28.76
N ALA A 163 13.97 -25.29 29.11
CA ALA A 163 12.51 -25.32 29.06
C ALA A 163 11.92 -24.93 27.70
N LEU A 164 12.69 -24.20 26.88
CA LEU A 164 12.24 -23.64 25.61
C LEU A 164 11.65 -24.67 24.64
N PRO A 165 12.24 -25.87 24.42
CA PRO A 165 11.66 -26.87 23.50
C PRO A 165 10.23 -27.25 23.88
N ALA A 166 9.97 -27.48 25.17
CA ALA A 166 8.64 -27.86 25.65
C ALA A 166 7.62 -26.72 25.49
N VAL A 167 8.05 -25.45 25.55
CA VAL A 167 7.17 -24.30 25.29
C VAL A 167 6.85 -24.21 23.80
N LEU A 168 7.86 -24.37 22.94
CA LEU A 168 7.71 -24.26 21.49
C LEU A 168 6.88 -25.39 20.89
N GLU A 169 6.95 -26.60 21.45
CA GLU A 169 6.08 -27.72 21.06
C GLU A 169 4.58 -27.42 21.23
N ALA A 170 4.23 -26.57 22.21
CA ALA A 170 2.86 -26.16 22.44
C ALA A 170 2.43 -24.95 21.58
N ALA A 171 3.39 -24.22 21.00
CA ALA A 171 3.11 -23.06 20.16
C ALA A 171 2.72 -23.51 18.73
N PRO A 172 1.69 -22.91 18.12
CA PRO A 172 1.32 -23.22 16.73
C PRO A 172 2.42 -22.80 15.77
N ASP A 173 2.56 -23.49 14.64
CA ASP A 173 3.56 -23.13 13.61
C ASP A 173 3.20 -21.87 12.83
N HIS A 174 1.91 -21.48 12.86
CA HIS A 174 1.41 -20.29 12.19
C HIS A 174 0.59 -19.45 13.16
N ILE A 175 0.81 -18.14 13.15
CA ILE A 175 0.00 -17.16 13.89
C ILE A 175 -0.92 -16.46 12.90
N VAL A 176 -2.23 -16.67 13.03
CA VAL A 176 -3.23 -15.98 12.22
C VAL A 176 -3.39 -14.56 12.75
N ILE A 177 -3.15 -13.54 11.90
CA ILE A 177 -3.24 -12.13 12.30
C ILE A 177 -4.71 -11.66 12.38
N ASN A 178 -5.63 -12.38 11.75
CA ASN A 178 -7.01 -11.92 11.56
C ASN A 178 -8.07 -12.85 12.18
N ASP A 179 -8.06 -13.01 13.49
CA ASP A 179 -8.94 -13.99 14.14
C ASP A 179 -10.37 -13.49 14.48
N GLU A 180 -10.67 -12.18 14.40
CA GLU A 180 -11.94 -11.70 15.00
C GLU A 180 -12.86 -10.87 14.10
N THR A 181 -12.34 -10.26 13.03
CA THR A 181 -13.22 -9.62 12.06
C THR A 181 -13.30 -10.49 10.82
N PRO A 182 -14.47 -11.09 10.51
CA PRO A 182 -14.67 -11.63 9.18
C PRO A 182 -14.49 -10.43 8.25
N TYR A 183 -13.33 -10.36 7.57
CA TYR A 183 -13.18 -9.45 6.44
C TYR A 183 -14.43 -9.65 5.62
N VAL A 184 -15.13 -8.55 5.31
CA VAL A 184 -16.37 -8.58 4.54
C VAL A 184 -16.13 -9.59 3.45
N ARG A 185 -16.77 -10.77 3.54
CA ARG A 185 -16.67 -11.80 2.52
C ARG A 185 -17.33 -11.15 1.33
N MET A 186 -16.53 -10.40 0.57
CA MET A 186 -16.91 -9.96 -0.74
C MET A 186 -17.08 -11.28 -1.45
N ASN A 187 -18.33 -11.70 -1.60
CA ASN A 187 -18.67 -12.83 -2.43
C ASN A 187 -18.42 -12.36 -3.87
N GLY A 188 -17.15 -12.14 -4.23
CA GLY A 188 -16.73 -11.65 -5.54
C GLY A 188 -17.22 -12.58 -6.64
N TYR A 189 -17.46 -13.85 -6.29
CA TYR A 189 -18.13 -14.83 -7.13
C TYR A 189 -19.56 -14.46 -7.54
N ASP A 190 -20.32 -13.73 -6.71
CA ASP A 190 -21.66 -13.24 -7.10
C ASP A 190 -21.59 -12.14 -8.18
N TYR A 191 -20.44 -11.46 -8.29
CA TYR A 191 -20.19 -10.41 -9.29
C TYR A 191 -19.24 -10.84 -10.41
N ALA A 192 -18.74 -12.09 -10.38
CA ALA A 192 -17.79 -12.61 -11.36
C ALA A 192 -18.36 -12.59 -12.79
N TRP A 193 -19.68 -12.69 -12.93
CA TRP A 193 -20.35 -12.58 -14.23
C TRP A 193 -20.27 -11.17 -14.85
N PHE A 194 -20.13 -10.11 -14.04
CA PHE A 194 -20.09 -8.72 -14.50
C PHE A 194 -18.66 -8.16 -14.54
N LEU A 195 -17.82 -8.54 -13.57
CA LEU A 195 -16.47 -7.98 -13.39
C LEU A 195 -15.34 -8.87 -13.91
N GLY A 196 -15.66 -10.08 -14.37
CA GLY A 196 -14.66 -11.11 -14.68
C GLY A 196 -14.14 -11.80 -13.42
N SER A 197 -13.22 -12.76 -13.60
CA SER A 197 -12.66 -13.53 -12.48
C SER A 197 -11.54 -12.81 -11.72
N SER A 198 -11.06 -11.65 -12.20
CA SER A 198 -9.95 -10.91 -11.58
C SER A 198 -10.28 -9.42 -11.40
N VAL A 199 -9.78 -8.84 -10.31
CA VAL A 199 -9.92 -7.40 -10.01
C VAL A 199 -9.28 -6.53 -11.10
N HIS A 200 -8.24 -7.03 -11.77
CA HIS A 200 -7.67 -6.38 -12.96
C HIS A 200 -8.71 -6.18 -14.06
N THR A 201 -9.49 -7.22 -14.37
CA THR A 201 -10.53 -7.15 -15.39
C THR A 201 -11.64 -6.18 -14.97
N ALA A 202 -12.01 -6.20 -13.69
CA ALA A 202 -12.98 -5.28 -13.11
C ALA A 202 -12.56 -3.81 -13.28
N LEU A 203 -11.29 -3.51 -12.95
CA LEU A 203 -10.72 -2.18 -13.08
C LEU A 203 -10.64 -1.75 -14.55
N ASP A 204 -10.27 -2.66 -15.45
CA ASP A 204 -10.21 -2.38 -16.89
C ASP A 204 -11.60 -2.06 -17.47
N VAL A 205 -12.62 -2.84 -17.10
CA VAL A 205 -14.01 -2.59 -17.50
C VAL A 205 -14.49 -1.25 -16.92
N ALA A 206 -14.19 -0.95 -15.65
CA ALA A 206 -14.54 0.31 -15.04
C ALA A 206 -13.89 1.51 -15.77
N ILE A 207 -12.61 1.40 -16.12
CA ILE A 207 -11.89 2.41 -16.92
C ILE A 207 -12.55 2.59 -18.28
N LEU A 208 -12.85 1.51 -18.99
CA LEU A 208 -13.52 1.57 -20.30
C LEU A 208 -14.91 2.22 -20.22
N MET A 209 -15.70 1.86 -19.21
CA MET A 209 -17.03 2.45 -18.97
C MET A 209 -16.93 3.94 -18.63
N MET A 210 -15.94 4.34 -17.84
CA MET A 210 -15.69 5.74 -17.51
C MET A 210 -15.23 6.54 -18.74
N ILE A 211 -14.36 5.98 -19.57
CA ILE A 211 -13.97 6.58 -20.86
C ILE A 211 -15.20 6.75 -21.76
N ALA A 212 -15.99 5.69 -21.93
CA ALA A 212 -17.18 5.72 -22.79
C ALA A 212 -18.21 6.76 -22.29
N THR A 213 -18.47 6.81 -20.99
CA THR A 213 -19.37 7.79 -20.37
C THR A 213 -18.83 9.21 -20.51
N GLY A 214 -17.53 9.41 -20.25
CA GLY A 214 -16.84 10.67 -20.44
C GLY A 214 -16.97 11.17 -21.88
N LEU A 215 -16.68 10.32 -22.86
CA LEU A 215 -16.84 10.63 -24.28
C LEU A 215 -18.30 10.94 -24.66
N GLY A 216 -19.27 10.16 -24.17
CA GLY A 216 -20.70 10.39 -24.42
C GLY A 216 -21.17 11.74 -23.88
N VAL A 217 -20.89 12.03 -22.60
CA VAL A 217 -21.21 13.32 -21.97
C VAL A 217 -20.46 14.46 -22.66
N GLY A 218 -19.22 14.24 -23.06
CA GLY A 218 -18.41 15.21 -23.78
C GLY A 218 -18.99 15.54 -25.16
N PHE A 219 -19.45 14.53 -25.88
CA PHE A 219 -20.08 14.68 -27.18
C PHE A 219 -21.41 15.42 -27.07
N VAL A 220 -22.28 15.02 -26.13
CA VAL A 220 -23.55 15.75 -25.87
C VAL A 220 -23.28 17.20 -25.51
N GLY A 221 -22.33 17.45 -24.59
CA GLY A 221 -21.94 18.80 -24.20
C GLY A 221 -21.39 19.62 -25.36
N ALA A 222 -20.62 19.01 -26.27
CA ALA A 222 -20.13 19.66 -27.47
C ALA A 222 -21.28 20.06 -28.40
N TYR A 223 -22.26 19.19 -28.62
CA TYR A 223 -23.44 19.48 -29.47
C TYR A 223 -24.34 20.55 -28.88
N LEU A 224 -24.48 20.59 -27.55
CA LEU A 224 -25.23 21.65 -26.86
C LEU A 224 -24.47 22.99 -26.84
N GLY A 225 -23.14 22.94 -26.81
CA GLY A 225 -22.28 24.12 -26.73
C GLY A 225 -21.82 24.70 -28.07
N GLY A 226 -22.13 24.04 -29.20
CA GLY A 226 -21.62 24.43 -30.52
C GLY A 226 -22.61 24.16 -31.65
N ASP A 227 -23.07 25.24 -32.29
CA ASP A 227 -23.96 25.20 -33.45
C ASP A 227 -23.29 24.59 -34.70
N ASP A 228 -21.97 24.74 -34.80
CA ASP A 228 -21.16 24.28 -35.93
C ASP A 228 -20.07 23.28 -35.51
N PRO A 229 -19.51 22.48 -36.45
CA PRO A 229 -18.46 21.50 -36.14
C PRO A 229 -17.24 22.13 -35.45
N ARG A 230 -16.91 23.39 -35.77
CA ARG A 230 -15.78 24.11 -35.18
C ARG A 230 -16.06 24.48 -33.72
N GLY A 231 -17.28 24.91 -33.39
CA GLY A 231 -17.73 25.13 -32.02
C GLY A 231 -17.68 23.86 -31.17
N ARG A 232 -18.13 22.72 -31.74
CA ARG A 232 -18.09 21.41 -31.06
C ARG A 232 -16.67 20.97 -30.74
N LEU A 233 -15.76 21.06 -31.70
CA LEU A 233 -14.33 20.75 -31.48
C LEU A 233 -13.68 21.70 -30.46
N LYS A 234 -14.04 22.99 -30.48
CA LYS A 234 -13.57 23.97 -29.48
C LYS A 234 -13.97 23.54 -28.07
N TRP A 235 -15.24 23.16 -27.89
CA TRP A 235 -15.75 22.74 -26.58
C TRP A 235 -15.02 21.49 -26.10
N LEU A 236 -14.93 20.45 -26.95
CA LEU A 236 -14.34 19.17 -26.58
C LEU A 236 -12.84 19.28 -26.28
N SER A 237 -12.08 20.05 -27.08
CA SER A 237 -10.68 20.36 -26.81
C SER A 237 -10.51 21.15 -25.51
N SER A 238 -11.25 22.24 -25.30
CA SER A 238 -11.11 23.04 -24.07
C SER A 238 -11.46 22.25 -22.80
N ALA A 239 -12.45 21.36 -22.88
CA ALA A 239 -12.92 20.60 -21.75
C ALA A 239 -11.95 19.47 -21.35
N LEU A 240 -11.20 18.92 -22.31
CA LEU A 240 -10.15 17.94 -22.06
C LEU A 240 -8.80 18.60 -21.68
N PHE A 241 -8.49 19.76 -22.24
CA PHE A 241 -7.23 20.46 -22.01
C PHE A 241 -7.00 20.83 -20.54
N ALA A 242 -8.04 21.30 -19.86
CA ALA A 242 -7.93 21.71 -18.46
C ALA A 242 -7.51 20.55 -17.53
N PRO A 243 -8.22 19.40 -17.47
CA PRO A 243 -7.79 18.30 -16.62
C PRO A 243 -6.47 17.66 -17.10
N SER A 244 -6.22 17.59 -18.41
CA SER A 244 -4.97 17.00 -18.92
C SER A 244 -3.74 17.84 -18.55
N SER A 245 -3.83 19.16 -18.63
CA SER A 245 -2.74 20.07 -18.23
C SER A 245 -2.48 20.01 -16.72
N LEU A 246 -3.53 19.87 -15.91
CA LEU A 246 -3.37 19.63 -14.47
C LEU A 246 -2.63 18.32 -14.19
N PHE A 247 -3.00 17.22 -14.86
CA PHE A 247 -2.28 15.94 -14.72
C PHE A 247 -0.83 16.04 -15.19
N LEU A 248 -0.59 16.71 -16.33
CA LEU A 248 0.76 16.90 -16.84
C LEU A 248 1.61 17.68 -15.84
N VAL A 249 1.10 18.79 -15.31
CA VAL A 249 1.81 19.60 -14.31
C VAL A 249 2.01 18.82 -13.02
N ALA A 250 0.98 18.12 -12.52
CA ALA A 250 1.10 17.29 -11.32
C ALA A 250 2.14 16.18 -11.49
N GLY A 251 2.13 15.46 -12.61
CA GLY A 251 3.13 14.44 -12.91
C GLY A 251 4.54 15.00 -13.07
N LEU A 252 4.69 16.18 -13.69
CA LEU A 252 5.97 16.87 -13.82
C LEU A 252 6.52 17.27 -12.44
N ILE A 253 5.66 17.77 -11.55
CA ILE A 253 6.02 18.09 -10.18
C ILE A 253 6.45 16.79 -9.48
N LEU A 254 5.65 15.71 -9.54
CA LEU A 254 5.90 14.41 -8.90
C LEU A 254 7.21 13.70 -9.29
N ILE A 255 7.61 13.78 -10.57
CA ILE A 255 8.84 13.15 -11.06
C ILE A 255 10.06 14.05 -10.85
N SER A 256 9.86 15.36 -10.70
CA SER A 256 10.95 16.29 -10.57
C SER A 256 11.79 15.98 -9.33
N PRO A 257 13.14 15.97 -9.44
CA PRO A 257 14.01 15.84 -8.26
C PRO A 257 13.75 16.94 -7.22
N LEU A 258 13.10 18.03 -7.63
CA LEU A 258 12.65 19.11 -6.73
C LEU A 258 11.69 18.63 -5.64
N ILE A 259 10.99 17.51 -5.81
CA ILE A 259 10.11 16.95 -4.77
C ILE A 259 10.85 16.09 -3.75
N GLY A 260 12.02 15.54 -4.10
CA GLY A 260 12.79 14.71 -3.17
C GLY A 260 13.05 15.45 -1.85
N GLY A 261 13.39 16.74 -1.91
CA GLY A 261 13.61 17.61 -0.74
C GLY A 261 12.34 17.85 0.10
N PRO A 262 11.21 18.31 -0.47
CA PRO A 262 9.95 18.44 0.25
C PRO A 262 9.40 17.13 0.82
N ILE A 263 9.59 15.99 0.15
CA ILE A 263 9.18 14.68 0.70
C ILE A 263 10.08 14.30 1.85
N SER A 264 11.40 14.32 1.69
CA SER A 264 12.32 13.97 2.78
C SER A 264 12.20 14.96 3.94
N GLY A 265 12.03 16.24 3.66
CA GLY A 265 11.74 17.30 4.63
C GLY A 265 10.37 17.16 5.28
N GLY A 266 9.36 16.74 4.54
CA GLY A 266 8.02 16.42 5.04
C GLY A 266 8.04 15.19 5.94
N LEU A 267 8.82 14.18 5.59
CA LEU A 267 9.05 12.99 6.41
C LEU A 267 9.88 13.34 7.65
N SER A 268 10.89 14.19 7.57
CA SER A 268 11.66 14.58 8.77
C SER A 268 10.88 15.50 9.71
N SER A 269 9.99 16.34 9.16
CA SER A 269 9.15 17.28 9.93
C SER A 269 7.81 16.71 10.38
N ALA A 270 7.31 15.66 9.72
CA ALA A 270 6.18 14.90 10.22
C ALA A 270 6.52 14.48 11.64
N ARG A 271 5.58 14.73 12.56
CA ARG A 271 5.69 14.26 13.94
C ARG A 271 5.43 12.75 13.96
N TRP A 272 6.25 11.98 13.25
CA TRP A 272 6.70 10.69 13.76
C TRP A 272 7.10 11.03 15.19
N GLY A 273 6.41 10.51 16.20
CA GLY A 273 6.70 10.90 17.58
C GLY A 273 8.19 10.78 17.89
N ALA A 274 8.64 11.20 19.08
CA ALA A 274 10.03 10.99 19.53
C ALA A 274 10.47 9.50 19.59
N GLN A 275 9.68 8.59 19.02
CA GLN A 275 9.71 7.14 19.11
C GLN A 275 10.30 6.44 17.87
N TYR A 276 10.55 7.15 16.76
CA TYR A 276 11.18 6.54 15.58
C TYR A 276 12.61 7.04 15.41
N SER A 277 13.54 6.12 15.26
CA SER A 277 14.95 6.35 14.93
C SER A 277 15.12 7.11 13.61
N GLU A 278 16.27 7.78 13.46
CA GLU A 278 16.64 8.47 12.22
C GLU A 278 16.85 7.47 11.07
N SER A 279 17.48 6.32 11.34
CA SER A 279 17.69 5.24 10.38
C SER A 279 16.38 4.69 9.81
N PHE A 280 15.35 4.50 10.64
CA PHE A 280 14.03 4.09 10.17
C PHE A 280 13.38 5.13 9.26
N ARG A 281 13.50 6.42 9.59
CA ARG A 281 12.95 7.50 8.75
C ARG A 281 13.65 7.55 7.39
N GLU A 282 14.97 7.36 7.38
CA GLU A 282 15.76 7.29 6.14
C GLU A 282 15.36 6.06 5.30
N ALA A 283 15.25 4.88 5.91
CA ALA A 283 14.81 3.67 5.22
C ALA A 283 13.40 3.81 4.63
N VAL A 284 12.48 4.44 5.37
CA VAL A 284 11.13 4.75 4.89
C VAL A 284 11.16 5.77 3.76
N ALA A 285 12.00 6.79 3.84
CA ALA A 285 12.16 7.77 2.76
C ALA A 285 12.71 7.12 1.47
N ASP A 286 13.68 6.22 1.60
CA ASP A 286 14.26 5.44 0.50
C ASP A 286 13.20 4.58 -0.21
N VAL A 287 12.17 4.13 0.52
CA VAL A 287 11.02 3.38 -0.04
C VAL A 287 9.97 4.32 -0.66
N ILE A 288 9.62 5.41 0.02
CA ILE A 288 8.53 6.32 -0.40
C ILE A 288 8.91 7.09 -1.67
N VAL A 289 10.16 7.54 -1.81
CA VAL A 289 10.57 8.36 -2.96
C VAL A 289 10.36 7.63 -4.30
N PRO A 290 10.84 6.38 -4.49
CA PRO A 290 10.56 5.60 -5.70
C PRO A 290 9.07 5.37 -5.95
N VAL A 291 8.29 5.14 -4.88
CA VAL A 291 6.83 4.99 -4.96
C VAL A 291 6.17 6.24 -5.53
N VAL A 292 6.52 7.41 -4.99
CA VAL A 292 5.96 8.68 -5.45
C VAL A 292 6.41 9.01 -6.87
N GLN A 293 7.65 8.68 -7.23
CA GLN A 293 8.14 8.82 -8.61
C GLN A 293 7.38 7.94 -9.60
N GLN A 294 7.09 6.68 -9.23
CA GLN A 294 6.31 5.76 -10.05
C GLN A 294 4.87 6.25 -10.25
N ILE A 295 4.23 6.72 -9.17
CA ILE A 295 2.90 7.35 -9.23
C ILE A 295 2.94 8.58 -10.14
N GLY A 296 3.97 9.41 -9.98
CA GLY A 296 4.23 10.58 -10.80
C GLY A 296 4.37 10.23 -12.28
N SER A 297 5.09 9.17 -12.62
CA SER A 297 5.27 8.64 -13.98
C SER A 297 3.93 8.26 -14.63
N GLY A 298 3.08 7.53 -13.90
CA GLY A 298 1.73 7.19 -14.37
C GLY A 298 0.84 8.42 -14.62
N ILE A 299 0.88 9.39 -13.71
CA ILE A 299 0.14 10.66 -13.83
C ILE A 299 0.67 11.49 -15.01
N LEU A 300 1.99 11.60 -15.16
CA LEU A 300 2.62 12.37 -16.24
C LEU A 300 2.29 11.76 -17.60
N LEU A 301 2.48 10.45 -17.78
CA LEU A 301 2.20 9.78 -19.05
C LEU A 301 0.74 9.96 -19.46
N THR A 302 -0.18 9.78 -18.52
CA THR A 302 -1.62 10.00 -18.73
C THR A 302 -1.92 11.44 -19.11
N GLY A 303 -1.31 12.41 -18.42
CA GLY A 303 -1.43 13.84 -18.73
C GLY A 303 -0.87 14.21 -20.11
N ILE A 304 0.29 13.66 -20.51
CA ILE A 304 0.89 13.87 -21.83
C ILE A 304 -0.05 13.36 -22.93
N ILE A 305 -0.50 12.11 -22.83
CA ILE A 305 -1.39 11.50 -23.83
C ILE A 305 -2.67 12.33 -23.97
N ALA A 306 -3.31 12.69 -22.85
CA ALA A 306 -4.54 13.48 -22.87
C ALA A 306 -4.32 14.91 -23.43
N CYS A 307 -3.19 15.55 -23.11
CA CYS A 307 -2.81 16.84 -23.67
C CYS A 307 -2.59 16.75 -25.19
N LEU A 308 -1.91 15.72 -25.68
CA LEU A 308 -1.69 15.51 -27.12
C LEU A 308 -3.02 15.29 -27.86
N ILE A 309 -3.94 14.50 -27.30
CA ILE A 309 -5.29 14.32 -27.86
C ILE A 309 -6.02 15.67 -27.90
N SER A 310 -5.97 16.44 -26.81
CA SER A 310 -6.59 17.75 -26.74
C SER A 310 -6.00 18.74 -27.76
N LEU A 311 -4.69 18.73 -27.97
CA LEU A 311 -4.01 19.58 -28.96
C LEU A 311 -4.36 19.14 -30.39
N ALA A 312 -4.41 17.84 -30.66
CA ALA A 312 -4.83 17.32 -31.96
C ALA A 312 -6.25 17.77 -32.33
N LEU A 313 -7.18 17.75 -31.37
CA LEU A 313 -8.55 18.27 -31.54
C LEU A 313 -8.58 19.78 -31.79
N LEU A 314 -7.70 20.54 -31.12
CA LEU A 314 -7.56 21.98 -31.33
C LEU A 314 -6.98 22.30 -32.72
N ILE A 315 -6.01 21.53 -33.19
CA ILE A 315 -5.46 21.66 -34.54
C ILE A 315 -6.52 21.30 -35.58
N TRP A 316 -7.28 20.23 -35.36
CA TRP A 316 -8.40 19.86 -36.25
C TRP A 316 -9.47 20.95 -36.33
N ARG A 317 -9.75 21.64 -35.22
CA ARG A 317 -10.62 22.82 -35.24
C ARG A 317 -10.10 23.92 -36.17
N TRP A 318 -8.79 24.09 -36.31
CA TRP A 318 -8.21 25.09 -37.22
C TRP A 318 -8.26 24.66 -38.69
N THR A 319 -8.20 23.36 -38.98
CA THR A 319 -8.29 22.84 -40.35
C THR A 319 -9.72 22.69 -40.86
N THR A 320 -10.72 22.68 -39.96
CA THR A 320 -12.14 22.57 -40.35
C THR A 320 -12.62 23.90 -40.96
N PRO A 321 -13.07 23.92 -42.22
CA PRO A 321 -13.53 25.15 -42.87
C PRO A 321 -14.75 25.73 -42.15
N ILE A 322 -14.85 27.06 -42.12
CA ILE A 322 -16.05 27.74 -41.63
C ILE A 322 -17.15 27.41 -42.62
N GLN A 323 -18.13 26.63 -42.17
CA GLN A 323 -19.33 26.41 -42.94
C GLN A 323 -20.10 27.75 -42.90
N GLU A 324 -19.95 28.57 -43.95
CA GLU A 324 -20.80 29.75 -44.12
C GLU A 324 -22.23 29.27 -43.91
N GLN A 325 -22.84 29.73 -42.82
CA GLN A 325 -24.26 29.52 -42.59
C GLN A 325 -24.93 29.98 -43.86
N ARG A 326 -25.42 29.02 -44.67
CA ARG A 326 -26.29 29.35 -45.79
C ARG A 326 -27.43 30.09 -45.15
N SER A 327 -27.40 31.42 -45.23
CA SER A 327 -28.48 32.29 -44.80
C SER A 327 -29.75 31.63 -45.30
N PRO A 328 -30.74 31.36 -44.43
CA PRO A 328 -31.94 30.66 -44.84
C PRO A 328 -32.40 31.35 -46.11
N ARG A 329 -32.40 30.61 -47.23
CA ARG A 329 -32.86 31.16 -48.51
C ARG A 329 -34.26 31.65 -48.19
N MET A 330 -34.43 32.97 -48.10
CA MET A 330 -35.75 33.55 -47.92
C MET A 330 -36.49 33.19 -49.19
N VAL A 331 -37.26 32.11 -49.13
CA VAL A 331 -38.22 31.77 -50.16
C VAL A 331 -39.22 32.91 -50.10
N GLN A 332 -39.07 33.88 -51.01
CA GLN A 332 -40.07 34.90 -51.21
C GLN A 332 -41.36 34.17 -51.56
N VAL A 333 -42.28 34.08 -50.61
CA VAL A 333 -43.64 33.63 -50.87
C VAL A 333 -44.30 34.75 -51.66
N PRO A 334 -44.72 34.53 -52.91
CA PRO A 334 -45.38 35.57 -53.70
C PRO A 334 -46.64 36.02 -52.97
N ALA A 335 -46.77 37.33 -52.73
CA ALA A 335 -47.96 37.92 -52.15
C ALA A 335 -49.16 37.62 -53.06
N LYS A 336 -50.19 37.00 -52.50
CA LYS A 336 -51.44 36.72 -53.20
C LYS A 336 -52.23 38.03 -53.25
N ASN A 337 -52.28 38.68 -54.41
CA ASN A 337 -53.12 39.86 -54.63
C ASN A 337 -54.59 39.45 -54.46
N SER A 338 -55.26 40.01 -53.45
CA SER A 338 -56.70 39.91 -53.21
C SER A 338 -57.42 41.13 -53.75
#